data_AF-A0A6B0XB18-F1
#
_entry.id   AF-A0A6B0XB18-F1
#
_cell.length_a   1.000
_cell.length_b   1.000
_cell.length_c   1.000
_cell.angle_alpha   90.00
_cell.angle_beta   90.00
_cell.angle_gamma   90.00
#
_symmetry.space_group_name_H-M   'P 1'
#
loop_
_entity.id
_entity.type
_entity.pdbx_description
1 polymer ?
#
loop_
_entity_poly.entity_id
_entity_poly.type
_entity_poly.pdbx_seq_one_letter_code
_entity_poly.pdbx_strand_id
1 'polypeptide(L)'
;MITHSDQLSLFADKTSPIREDTVKSWGTFKDSLRAPVHRWFTYPAGFSYKAVAHSFERFGIAKGMSVYDPFMGSGTTNVTAKAMGIDSVGTEAHPFVYEIAKAKMEWEVDKKAI
;
A
#
# COMPACT_ATOMS: atom_id res chain seq x y z
N MET A 1 23.85 19.26 -31.54
CA MET A 1 23.93 19.68 -30.13
C MET A 1 22.50 19.92 -29.68
N ILE A 2 21.86 18.92 -29.04
CA ILE A 2 20.44 18.97 -28.68
C ILE A 2 20.35 19.55 -27.26
N THR A 3 19.67 20.68 -27.13
CA THR A 3 19.48 21.41 -25.87
C THR A 3 18.49 20.66 -24.97
N HIS A 4 18.88 20.45 -23.70
CA HIS A 4 18.19 19.68 -22.66
C HIS A 4 16.94 20.39 -22.07
N SER A 5 16.09 21.02 -22.87
CA SER A 5 15.17 22.04 -22.32
C SER A 5 13.75 21.59 -21.98
N ASP A 6 13.27 20.40 -22.39
CA ASP A 6 11.85 20.06 -22.24
C ASP A 6 11.62 18.63 -21.74
N GLN A 7 12.15 18.30 -20.55
CA GLN A 7 11.69 17.11 -19.83
C GLN A 7 10.36 17.44 -19.14
N LEU A 8 9.25 17.01 -19.76
CA LEU A 8 7.94 17.07 -19.14
C LEU A 8 7.92 16.25 -17.84
N SER A 9 7.42 16.84 -16.77
CA SER A 9 7.25 16.14 -15.49
C SER A 9 6.29 14.97 -15.66
N LEU A 10 6.75 13.77 -15.28
CA LEU A 10 5.94 12.55 -15.32
C LEU A 10 4.70 12.64 -14.40
N PHE A 11 4.72 13.52 -13.40
CA PHE A 11 3.65 13.68 -12.43
C PHE A 11 3.26 15.15 -12.23
N ALA A 12 1.96 15.41 -12.06
CA ALA A 12 1.46 16.73 -11.69
C ALA A 12 2.00 17.13 -10.30
N ASP A 13 2.59 18.31 -10.20
CA ASP A 13 3.19 18.79 -8.96
C ASP A 13 2.11 19.25 -7.98
N LYS A 14 1.61 18.31 -7.18
CA LYS A 14 0.76 18.57 -6.00
C LYS A 14 1.53 18.13 -4.76
N THR A 15 2.59 18.84 -4.43
CA THR A 15 3.39 18.55 -3.23
C THR A 15 2.81 19.32 -2.03
N SER A 16 2.09 18.63 -1.15
CA SER A 16 1.97 19.10 0.24
C SER A 16 3.29 18.80 0.96
N PRO A 17 3.82 19.71 1.79
CA PRO A 17 5.12 19.49 2.44
C PRO A 17 5.01 18.35 3.46
N ILE A 18 5.59 17.19 3.12
CA ILE A 18 5.77 16.08 4.05
C ILE A 18 7.03 16.36 4.87
N ARG A 19 6.94 16.23 6.20
CA ARG A 19 8.14 16.31 7.03
C ARG A 19 9.07 15.12 6.72
N GLU A 20 10.31 15.43 6.38
CA GLU A 20 11.31 14.50 5.87
C GLU A 20 11.68 13.37 6.85
N ASP A 21 11.50 13.62 8.15
CA ASP A 21 11.66 12.64 9.24
C ASP A 21 10.65 11.48 9.18
N THR A 22 9.44 11.77 8.68
CA THR A 22 8.31 10.83 8.64
C THR A 22 8.52 9.79 7.53
N VAL A 23 9.14 10.21 6.43
CA VAL A 23 9.36 9.39 5.22
C VAL A 23 10.50 8.38 5.38
N LYS A 24 11.49 8.65 6.24
CA LYS A 24 12.66 7.77 6.43
C LYS A 24 12.31 6.33 6.82
N SER A 25 11.17 6.12 7.49
CA SER A 25 10.75 4.79 7.95
C SER A 25 9.90 4.02 6.92
N TRP A 26 9.47 4.67 5.83
CA TRP A 26 8.50 4.11 4.91
C TRP A 26 9.00 2.90 4.12
N GLY A 27 10.32 2.81 3.91
CA GLY A 27 10.95 1.63 3.32
C GLY A 27 11.00 0.40 4.24
N THR A 28 10.40 0.46 5.44
CA THR A 28 10.46 -0.63 6.43
C THR A 28 9.07 -0.96 6.98
N PHE A 29 8.92 -2.14 7.57
CA PHE A 29 7.67 -2.60 8.18
C PHE A 29 7.37 -1.96 9.56
N LYS A 30 8.17 -1.01 10.02
CA LYS A 30 8.12 -0.51 11.41
C LYS A 30 6.77 0.09 11.80
N ASP A 31 6.14 0.85 10.91
CA ASP A 31 4.80 1.41 11.14
C ASP A 31 3.71 0.32 11.20
N SER A 32 3.87 -0.70 10.36
CA SER A 32 2.91 -1.80 10.18
C SER A 32 2.83 -2.71 11.41
N LEU A 33 3.86 -2.72 12.27
CA LEU A 33 3.90 -3.49 13.53
C LEU A 33 2.79 -3.11 14.52
N ARG A 34 2.22 -1.91 14.43
CA ARG A 34 1.17 -1.42 15.35
C ARG A 34 -0.18 -1.22 14.68
N ALA A 35 -0.24 -1.27 13.35
CA ALA A 35 -1.47 -1.03 12.61
C ALA A 35 -2.40 -2.26 12.64
N PRO A 36 -3.73 -2.07 12.75
CA PRO A 36 -4.70 -3.16 12.64
C PRO A 36 -4.45 -4.00 11.40
N VAL A 37 -4.51 -5.32 11.57
CA VAL A 37 -4.32 -6.37 10.55
C VAL A 37 -2.95 -6.43 9.90
N HIS A 38 -2.34 -5.31 9.52
CA HIS A 38 -0.95 -5.26 9.07
C HIS A 38 -0.05 -6.01 10.07
N ARG A 39 -0.26 -5.77 11.37
CA ARG A 39 0.50 -6.40 12.46
C ARG A 39 0.28 -7.91 12.65
N TRP A 40 -0.67 -8.53 11.96
CA TRP A 40 -0.94 -9.98 12.12
C TRP A 40 0.25 -10.83 11.68
N PHE A 41 1.12 -10.30 10.83
CA PHE A 41 2.36 -10.95 10.45
C PHE A 41 3.43 -9.90 10.11
N THR A 42 4.59 -10.00 10.77
CA THR A 42 5.75 -9.16 10.50
C THR A 42 6.51 -9.70 9.30
N TYR A 43 6.54 -8.92 8.21
CA TYR A 43 7.26 -9.30 7.00
C TYR A 43 8.56 -8.52 6.87
N PRO A 44 9.75 -9.16 6.94
CA PRO A 44 11.04 -8.46 6.91
C PRO A 44 11.26 -7.62 5.65
N ALA A 45 10.76 -8.09 4.51
CA ALA A 45 10.84 -7.37 3.23
C ALA A 45 9.66 -6.40 3.01
N GLY A 46 8.81 -6.18 4.02
CA GLY A 46 7.65 -5.29 3.91
C GLY A 46 7.97 -3.83 4.14
N PHE A 47 7.19 -2.96 3.52
CA PHE A 47 7.22 -1.51 3.69
C PHE A 47 6.07 -1.01 4.58
N SER A 48 6.08 0.29 4.87
CA SER A 48 5.07 0.94 5.71
C SER A 48 3.74 1.10 4.97
N TYR A 49 2.64 0.74 5.62
CA TYR A 49 1.29 1.03 5.09
C TYR A 49 1.04 2.52 4.86
N LYS A 50 1.73 3.40 5.61
CA LYS A 50 1.62 4.87 5.43
C LYS A 50 2.19 5.32 4.09
N ALA A 51 3.22 4.63 3.59
CA ALA A 51 3.79 4.91 2.27
C ALA A 51 2.73 4.71 1.18
N VAL A 52 1.98 3.61 1.27
CA VAL A 52 0.88 3.29 0.35
C VAL A 52 -0.25 4.30 0.46
N ALA A 53 -0.73 4.57 1.67
CA ALA A 53 -1.81 5.52 1.90
C ALA A 53 -1.45 6.91 1.33
N HIS A 54 -0.22 7.36 1.59
CA HIS A 54 0.29 8.60 1.02
C HIS A 54 0.37 8.57 -0.51
N SER A 55 0.82 7.47 -1.11
CA SER A 55 0.83 7.31 -2.57
C SER A 55 -0.58 7.39 -3.14
N PHE A 56 -1.57 6.74 -2.53
CA PHE A 56 -2.96 6.81 -2.97
C PHE A 56 -3.49 8.24 -2.90
N GLU A 57 -3.26 8.95 -1.81
CA GLU A 57 -3.64 10.37 -1.67
C GLU A 57 -2.96 11.24 -2.73
N ARG A 58 -1.64 11.10 -2.90
CA ARG A 58 -0.84 11.91 -3.83
C ARG A 58 -1.30 11.75 -5.28
N PHE A 59 -1.65 10.53 -5.68
CA PHE A 59 -2.10 10.23 -7.04
C PHE A 59 -3.62 10.26 -7.21
N GLY A 60 -4.37 10.64 -6.17
CA GLY A 60 -5.83 10.74 -6.22
C GLY A 60 -6.53 9.40 -6.43
N ILE A 61 -5.93 8.30 -5.97
CA ILE A 61 -6.55 6.96 -6.03
C ILE A 61 -7.66 6.89 -4.99
N ALA A 62 -8.87 6.62 -5.43
CA ALA A 62 -10.08 6.68 -4.61
C ALA A 62 -11.03 5.52 -4.88
N LYS A 63 -12.09 5.43 -4.06
CA LYS A 63 -13.17 4.44 -4.22
C LYS A 63 -13.72 4.46 -5.65
N GLY A 64 -13.96 3.27 -6.21
CA GLY A 64 -14.38 3.10 -7.61
C GLY A 64 -13.21 2.93 -8.59
N MET A 65 -11.97 3.09 -8.12
CA MET A 65 -10.76 2.68 -8.84
C MET A 65 -10.25 1.33 -8.31
N SER A 66 -9.34 0.71 -9.05
CA SER A 66 -8.69 -0.53 -8.65
C SER A 66 -7.17 -0.41 -8.66
N VAL A 67 -6.52 -1.00 -7.66
CA VAL A 67 -5.06 -1.08 -7.54
C VAL A 67 -4.60 -2.51 -7.83
N TYR A 68 -3.56 -2.64 -8.63
CA TYR A 68 -2.90 -3.93 -8.87
C TYR A 68 -1.51 -3.94 -8.25
N ASP A 69 -1.25 -4.93 -7.39
CA ASP A 69 0.08 -5.17 -6.80
C ASP A 69 0.66 -6.50 -7.34
N PRO A 70 1.59 -6.45 -8.31
CA PRO A 70 2.16 -7.66 -8.89
C PRO A 70 3.09 -8.44 -7.93
N PHE A 71 3.47 -7.84 -6.80
CA PHE A 71 4.40 -8.41 -5.82
C PHE A 71 3.88 -8.17 -4.40
N MET A 72 2.64 -8.58 -4.13
CA MET A 72 1.90 -8.13 -2.94
C MET A 72 2.57 -8.54 -1.62
N GLY A 73 3.44 -9.55 -1.62
CA GLY A 73 4.06 -10.06 -0.41
C GLY A 73 2.99 -10.44 0.61
N SER A 74 3.16 -10.01 1.86
CA SER A 74 2.15 -10.21 2.91
C SER A 74 0.94 -9.26 2.84
N GLY A 75 0.76 -8.53 1.73
CA GLY A 75 -0.44 -7.76 1.41
C GLY A 75 -0.47 -6.31 1.89
N THR A 76 0.67 -5.64 2.13
CA THR A 76 0.65 -4.25 2.65
C THR A 76 -0.16 -3.31 1.76
N THR A 77 -0.01 -3.36 0.44
CA THR A 77 -0.78 -2.53 -0.50
C THR A 77 -2.27 -2.85 -0.45
N ASN A 78 -2.62 -4.13 -0.60
CA ASN A 78 -4.01 -4.58 -0.68
C ASN A 78 -4.78 -4.34 0.63
N VAL A 79 -4.14 -4.60 1.78
CA VAL A 79 -4.73 -4.33 3.10
C VAL A 79 -4.96 -2.83 3.29
N THR A 80 -4.03 -1.98 2.84
CA THR A 80 -4.20 -0.52 2.90
C THR A 80 -5.34 -0.06 1.99
N ALA A 81 -5.39 -0.58 0.75
CA ALA A 81 -6.46 -0.29 -0.20
C ALA A 81 -7.83 -0.68 0.37
N LYS A 82 -7.95 -1.89 0.93
CA LYS A 82 -9.19 -2.37 1.55
C LYS A 82 -9.60 -1.49 2.73
N ALA A 83 -8.66 -1.10 3.59
CA ALA A 83 -8.93 -0.20 4.72
C ALA A 83 -9.42 1.19 4.27
N MET A 84 -9.02 1.64 3.08
CA MET A 84 -9.46 2.90 2.46
C MET A 84 -10.70 2.75 1.56
N GLY A 85 -11.29 1.55 1.46
CA GLY A 85 -12.45 1.28 0.60
C GLY A 85 -12.15 1.29 -0.90
N ILE A 86 -10.92 0.97 -1.27
CA ILE A 86 -10.43 0.90 -2.66
C ILE A 86 -10.28 -0.57 -3.03
N ASP A 87 -10.78 -0.95 -4.22
CA ASP A 87 -10.63 -2.31 -4.71
C ASP A 87 -9.17 -2.61 -5.06
N SER A 88 -8.72 -3.84 -4.80
CA SER A 88 -7.36 -4.22 -5.17
C SER A 88 -7.24 -5.69 -5.54
N VAL A 89 -6.28 -5.97 -6.42
CA VAL A 89 -5.86 -7.31 -6.82
C VAL A 89 -4.36 -7.42 -6.57
N GLY A 90 -3.91 -8.55 -6.06
CA GLY A 90 -2.49 -8.79 -5.79
C GLY A 90 -2.05 -10.18 -6.24
N THR A 91 -0.82 -10.31 -6.70
CA THR A 91 -0.18 -11.59 -6.99
C THR A 91 1.03 -11.81 -6.09
N GLU A 92 1.18 -13.04 -5.61
CA GLU A 92 2.35 -13.48 -4.83
C GLU A 92 2.68 -14.92 -5.26
N ALA A 93 3.94 -15.17 -5.60
CA ALA A 93 4.38 -16.47 -6.08
C ALA A 93 4.65 -17.45 -4.93
N HIS A 94 5.05 -16.95 -3.77
CA HIS A 94 5.39 -17.77 -2.62
C HIS A 94 4.10 -18.23 -1.90
N PRO A 95 3.74 -19.53 -1.92
CA PRO A 95 2.44 -20.00 -1.45
C PRO A 95 2.14 -19.64 0.02
N PHE A 96 3.12 -19.79 0.91
CA PHE A 96 2.96 -19.42 2.32
C PHE A 96 2.70 -17.92 2.53
N VAL A 97 3.39 -17.05 1.79
CA VAL A 97 3.23 -15.59 1.92
C VAL A 97 1.88 -15.16 1.33
N TYR A 98 1.47 -15.79 0.23
CA TYR A 98 0.15 -15.64 -0.37
C TYR A 98 -0.96 -15.95 0.65
N GLU A 99 -0.89 -17.09 1.36
CA GLU A 99 -1.89 -17.45 2.36
C GLU A 99 -1.97 -16.45 3.52
N ILE A 100 -0.84 -15.87 3.93
CA ILE A 100 -0.83 -14.79 4.93
C ILE A 100 -1.58 -13.56 4.41
N ALA A 101 -1.29 -13.12 3.19
CA ALA A 101 -1.96 -11.97 2.59
C ALA A 101 -3.47 -12.22 2.43
N LYS A 102 -3.84 -13.42 1.98
CA LYS A 102 -5.24 -13.85 1.86
C LYS A 102 -5.97 -13.80 3.20
N ALA A 103 -5.40 -14.39 4.25
CA ALA A 103 -5.97 -14.33 5.59
C ALA A 103 -6.12 -12.88 6.10
N LYS A 104 -5.14 -12.01 5.85
CA LYS A 104 -5.22 -10.58 6.18
C LYS A 104 -6.32 -9.83 5.42
N MET A 105 -6.77 -10.35 4.27
CA MET A 105 -7.85 -9.75 3.47
C MET A 105 -9.25 -10.27 3.87
N GLU A 106 -9.35 -11.36 4.62
CA GLU A 106 -10.61 -12.00 5.02
C GLU A 106 -11.11 -11.52 6.40
N TRP A 107 -11.38 -10.21 6.53
CA TRP A 107 -11.94 -9.63 7.76
C TRP A 107 -13.41 -9.20 7.66
N GLU A 108 -14.12 -9.57 6.59
CA GLU A 108 -15.55 -9.28 6.48
C GLU A 108 -16.30 -10.11 7.51
N VAL A 109 -16.92 -9.44 8.46
CA VAL A 109 -17.71 -10.10 9.51
C VAL A 109 -19.12 -10.33 8.97
N ASP A 110 -19.54 -11.59 8.93
CA ASP A 110 -20.95 -11.90 8.64
C ASP A 110 -21.82 -11.37 9.76
N LYS A 111 -22.59 -10.32 9.46
CA LYS A 111 -23.51 -9.68 10.40
C LYS A 111 -24.66 -10.60 10.82
N LYS A 112 -24.87 -11.74 10.14
CA LYS A 112 -25.86 -12.76 10.53
C LYS A 112 -25.30 -13.79 11.50
N ALA A 113 -23.98 -13.86 11.66
CA ALA A 113 -23.31 -14.82 12.52
C ALA A 113 -23.05 -14.28 13.95
N ILE A 114 -23.47 -13.04 14.23
CA ILE A 114 -23.39 -12.35 15.53
C ILE A 114 -24.80 -11.93 15.93
#